data_AF-A0A943B9F1-F1
#
_entry.id   AF-A0A943B9F1-F1
#
_cell.length_a   1.000
_cell.length_b   1.000
_cell.length_c   1.000
_cell.angle_alpha   90.00
_cell.angle_beta   90.00
_cell.angle_gamma   90.00
#
_symmetry.space_group_name_H-M   'P 1'
#
loop_
_entity.id
_entity.type
_entity.pdbx_description
1 polymer ?
#
loop_
_entity_poly.entity_id
_entity_poly.type
_entity_poly.pdbx_seq_one_letter_code
_entity_poly.pdbx_strand_id
1 'polypeptide(L)'
;MDIKNIKTAELVKKYNFKFSKSLGQNFLIDDSVPRDIVSGAEVCKDDLVIEIGPGVGTLTAQLLNTAKRVVAIELDNDLIPILSQELGDNPNFTLIHNDALKVDFNEIIGDEQSVKLVANLPYYVTTPIIVKLLKEKYNFKSLTIMIQKEVAERMAAEPGNKDYGALSLLVQYYCDTEIVRKVPPACFIPRPKVDSIVIRLEKLDKPRVEVQNEKLFFDIIRNSFNMRRKTLWNGVKNIGLSKEKLEEAFDEANIDIKRRGETLSIEEFAALADAIYSRMK
;
A
#
# COMPACT_ATOMS: atom_id res chain seq x y z
N MET A 1 -1.79 21.98 -23.33
CA MET A 1 -2.03 22.97 -22.26
C MET A 1 -0.83 22.86 -21.34
N ASP A 2 -0.03 23.92 -21.20
CA ASP A 2 1.10 23.88 -20.28
C ASP A 2 0.56 23.78 -18.86
N ILE A 3 0.74 22.62 -18.22
CA ILE A 3 0.34 22.45 -16.82
C ILE A 3 1.20 23.39 -16.00
N LYS A 4 0.56 24.30 -15.25
CA LYS A 4 1.27 25.22 -14.37
C LYS A 4 2.22 24.43 -13.47
N ASN A 5 3.45 24.91 -13.33
CA ASN A 5 4.38 24.35 -12.37
C ASN A 5 3.90 24.70 -10.95
N ILE A 6 3.09 23.82 -10.37
CA ILE A 6 2.48 24.03 -9.05
C ILE A 6 3.52 23.81 -7.97
N LYS A 7 3.77 24.85 -7.16
CA LYS A 7 4.64 24.76 -5.97
C LYS A 7 3.83 24.78 -4.69
N THR A 8 4.01 23.76 -3.87
CA THR A 8 3.31 23.60 -2.59
C THR A 8 3.42 24.82 -1.69
N ALA A 9 4.63 25.38 -1.52
CA ALA A 9 4.85 26.52 -0.63
C ALA A 9 4.06 27.77 -1.09
N GLU A 10 3.93 27.96 -2.40
CA GLU A 10 3.18 29.07 -2.98
C GLU A 10 1.67 28.87 -2.79
N LEU A 11 1.15 27.66 -3.02
CA LEU A 11 -0.27 27.35 -2.79
C LEU A 11 -0.66 27.44 -1.32
N VAL A 12 0.13 26.86 -0.41
CA VAL A 12 -0.11 26.95 1.03
C VAL A 12 -0.19 28.40 1.48
N LYS A 13 0.69 29.27 0.97
CA LYS A 13 0.66 30.71 1.24
C LYS A 13 -0.54 31.40 0.60
N LYS A 14 -0.80 31.14 -0.68
CA LYS A 14 -1.90 31.76 -1.47
C LYS A 14 -3.26 31.52 -0.80
N TYR A 15 -3.50 30.31 -0.34
CA TYR A 15 -4.77 29.91 0.29
C TYR A 15 -4.76 30.06 1.81
N ASN A 16 -3.66 30.53 2.40
CA ASN A 16 -3.47 30.58 3.86
C ASN A 16 -3.84 29.24 4.53
N PHE A 17 -3.42 28.14 3.90
CA PHE A 17 -3.85 26.80 4.26
C PHE A 17 -3.33 26.41 5.65
N LYS A 18 -4.21 25.85 6.48
CA LYS A 18 -3.89 25.42 7.84
C LYS A 18 -3.82 23.91 7.90
N PHE A 19 -2.64 23.39 8.21
CA PHE A 19 -2.41 21.95 8.31
C PHE A 19 -3.20 21.32 9.45
N SER A 20 -3.91 20.24 9.13
CA SER A 20 -4.59 19.40 10.09
C SER A 20 -3.65 18.32 10.63
N LYS A 21 -3.35 18.38 11.94
CA LYS A 21 -2.54 17.35 12.61
C LYS A 21 -3.27 16.00 12.68
N SER A 22 -4.59 15.98 12.82
CA SER A 22 -5.37 14.74 12.89
C SER A 22 -5.40 13.99 11.57
N LEU A 23 -5.31 14.70 10.45
CA LEU A 23 -5.21 14.12 9.11
C LEU A 23 -3.76 13.77 8.70
N GLY A 24 -2.78 14.00 9.59
CA GLY A 24 -1.38 13.64 9.33
C GLY A 24 -0.75 14.31 8.11
N GLN A 25 -1.21 15.51 7.75
CA GLN A 25 -0.80 16.21 6.54
C GLN A 25 0.68 16.63 6.59
N ASN A 26 1.46 16.16 5.62
CA ASN A 26 2.82 16.61 5.32
C ASN A 26 2.92 16.77 3.81
N PHE A 27 3.00 18.01 3.32
CA PHE A 27 3.03 18.29 1.90
C PHE A 27 4.47 18.42 1.39
N LEU A 28 4.73 17.85 0.22
CA LEU A 28 6.05 17.90 -0.42
C LEU A 28 6.38 19.32 -0.88
N ILE A 29 7.56 19.83 -0.51
CA ILE A 29 8.07 21.14 -0.97
C ILE A 29 9.30 21.01 -1.88
N ASP A 30 9.86 19.82 -2.00
CA ASP A 30 10.96 19.51 -2.91
C ASP A 30 10.41 18.96 -4.22
N ASP A 31 10.53 19.74 -5.29
CA ASP A 31 10.00 19.40 -6.61
C ASP A 31 10.63 18.13 -7.21
N SER A 32 11.80 17.70 -6.73
CA SER A 32 12.42 16.45 -7.19
C SER A 32 11.66 15.21 -6.73
N VAL A 33 11.01 15.26 -5.56
CA VAL A 33 10.34 14.08 -4.99
C VAL A 33 9.14 13.66 -5.83
N PRO A 34 8.19 14.55 -6.19
CA PRO A 34 7.11 14.19 -7.11
C PRO A 34 7.60 13.65 -8.45
N ARG A 35 8.66 14.23 -9.04
CA ARG A 35 9.22 13.73 -10.31
C ARG A 35 9.72 12.30 -10.20
N ASP A 36 10.45 12.00 -9.12
CA ASP A 36 10.97 10.65 -8.89
C ASP A 36 9.83 9.66 -8.55
N ILE A 37 8.76 10.11 -7.90
CA ILE A 37 7.54 9.29 -7.70
C ILE A 37 6.92 8.94 -9.06
N VAL A 38 6.71 9.93 -9.94
CA VAL A 38 6.11 9.69 -11.28
C VAL A 38 7.01 8.79 -12.13
N SER A 39 8.32 9.04 -12.11
CA SER A 39 9.30 8.22 -12.82
C SER A 39 9.36 6.79 -12.29
N GLY A 40 9.43 6.62 -10.97
CA GLY A 40 9.48 5.30 -10.33
C GLY A 40 8.17 4.52 -10.41
N ALA A 41 7.05 5.21 -10.58
CA ALA A 41 5.76 4.60 -10.92
C ALA A 41 5.67 4.17 -12.40
N GLU A 42 6.67 4.54 -13.22
CA GLU A 42 6.72 4.27 -14.66
C GLU A 42 5.47 4.73 -15.41
N VAL A 43 4.84 5.82 -14.98
CA VAL A 43 3.59 6.32 -15.58
C VAL A 43 3.82 6.68 -17.05
N CYS A 44 2.88 6.30 -17.92
CA CYS A 44 2.91 6.63 -19.34
C CYS A 44 1.56 7.15 -19.85
N LYS A 45 1.50 7.49 -21.15
CA LYS A 45 0.34 8.12 -21.79
C LYS A 45 -0.88 7.21 -21.97
N ASP A 46 -0.73 5.91 -21.67
CA ASP A 46 -1.81 4.94 -21.72
C ASP A 46 -2.43 4.69 -20.32
N ASP A 47 -1.79 5.19 -19.26
CA ASP A 47 -2.19 4.90 -17.89
C ASP A 47 -3.33 5.81 -17.40
N LEU A 48 -4.38 5.18 -16.85
CA LEU A 48 -5.22 5.80 -15.83
C LEU A 48 -4.43 5.78 -14.51
N VAL A 49 -4.20 6.95 -13.93
CA VAL A 49 -3.63 7.06 -12.59
C VAL A 49 -4.72 7.40 -11.57
N ILE A 50 -4.80 6.60 -10.51
CA ILE A 50 -5.61 6.91 -9.33
C ILE A 50 -4.67 7.44 -8.25
N GLU A 51 -4.83 8.72 -7.91
CA GLU A 51 -4.09 9.36 -6.83
C GLU A 51 -4.88 9.36 -5.52
N ILE A 52 -4.28 8.93 -4.42
CA ILE A 52 -4.93 8.98 -3.09
C ILE A 52 -4.26 10.06 -2.25
N GLY A 53 -5.05 11.05 -1.82
CA GLY A 53 -4.56 12.17 -1.02
C GLY A 53 -3.65 13.12 -1.82
N PRO A 54 -4.18 13.82 -2.84
CA PRO A 54 -3.40 14.76 -3.66
C PRO A 54 -2.84 15.96 -2.89
N GLY A 55 -3.38 16.27 -1.70
CA GLY A 55 -2.98 17.46 -0.96
C GLY A 55 -3.36 18.72 -1.75
N VAL A 56 -2.39 19.62 -1.93
CA VAL A 56 -2.58 20.83 -2.77
C VAL A 56 -2.40 20.57 -4.28
N GLY A 57 -2.18 19.32 -4.69
CA GLY A 57 -2.15 18.95 -6.12
C GLY A 57 -0.77 18.97 -6.79
N THR A 58 0.31 19.10 -6.03
CA THR A 58 1.68 19.16 -6.58
C THR A 58 2.08 17.87 -7.29
N LEU A 59 1.76 16.71 -6.70
CA LEU A 59 2.01 15.42 -7.34
C LEU A 59 1.02 15.17 -8.49
N THR A 60 -0.26 15.51 -8.30
CA THR A 60 -1.30 15.47 -9.33
C THR A 60 -0.89 16.20 -10.60
N ALA A 61 -0.33 17.41 -10.48
CA ALA A 61 0.15 18.19 -11.62
C ALA A 61 1.25 17.47 -12.41
N GLN A 62 2.18 16.80 -11.72
CA GLN A 62 3.23 16.00 -12.37
C GLN A 62 2.66 14.75 -13.05
N LEU A 63 1.68 14.10 -12.42
CA LEU A 63 0.98 12.95 -13.00
C LEU A 63 0.23 13.33 -14.28
N LEU A 64 -0.50 14.45 -14.27
CA LEU A 64 -1.24 14.95 -15.44
C LEU A 64 -0.35 15.27 -16.64
N ASN A 65 0.93 15.59 -16.40
CA ASN A 65 1.90 15.80 -17.49
C ASN A 65 2.25 14.50 -18.23
N THR A 66 2.06 13.34 -17.58
CA THR A 66 2.59 12.05 -18.07
C THR A 66 1.48 11.04 -18.37
N ALA A 67 0.48 10.95 -17.50
CA ALA A 67 -0.64 10.01 -17.60
C ALA A 67 -1.62 10.37 -18.73
N LYS A 68 -2.46 9.39 -19.12
CA LYS A 68 -3.65 9.59 -19.94
C LYS A 68 -4.67 10.46 -19.19
N ARG A 69 -4.95 10.07 -17.95
CA ARG A 69 -5.96 10.64 -17.05
C ARG A 69 -5.53 10.44 -15.61
N VAL A 70 -5.87 11.41 -14.75
CA VAL A 70 -5.65 11.32 -13.30
C VAL A 70 -6.97 11.48 -12.57
N VAL A 71 -7.30 10.52 -11.71
CA VAL A 71 -8.42 10.60 -10.77
C VAL A 71 -7.86 10.72 -9.37
N ALA A 72 -8.07 11.87 -8.72
CA ALA A 72 -7.61 12.08 -7.35
C ALA A 72 -8.74 11.90 -6.35
N ILE A 73 -8.48 11.17 -5.26
CA ILE A 73 -9.41 10.95 -4.15
C ILE A 73 -8.90 11.74 -2.95
N GLU A 74 -9.67 12.75 -2.52
CA GLU A 74 -9.34 13.60 -1.38
C GLU A 74 -10.47 13.57 -0.35
N LEU A 75 -10.10 13.47 0.93
CA LEU A 75 -11.04 13.44 2.05
C LEU A 75 -11.24 14.85 2.66
N ASP A 76 -10.19 15.67 2.65
CA ASP A 76 -10.20 16.98 3.29
C ASP A 76 -11.03 18.00 2.50
N ASN A 77 -12.14 18.45 3.10
CA ASN A 77 -13.03 19.47 2.56
C ASN A 77 -12.28 20.76 2.20
N ASP A 78 -11.24 21.13 2.95
CA ASP A 78 -10.51 22.38 2.76
C ASP A 78 -9.63 22.35 1.50
N LEU A 79 -9.26 21.15 1.02
CA LEU A 79 -8.45 20.97 -0.18
C LEU A 79 -9.28 20.92 -1.47
N ILE A 80 -10.56 20.55 -1.39
CA ILE A 80 -11.42 20.41 -2.57
C ILE A 80 -11.52 21.71 -3.38
N PRO A 81 -11.76 22.91 -2.80
CA PRO A 81 -11.79 24.15 -3.56
C PRO A 81 -10.44 24.51 -4.19
N ILE A 82 -9.33 24.19 -3.50
CA ILE A 82 -7.97 24.47 -3.98
C ILE A 82 -7.69 23.61 -5.22
N LEU A 83 -7.93 22.30 -5.13
CA LEU A 83 -7.73 21.36 -6.23
C LEU A 83 -8.63 21.70 -7.43
N SER A 84 -9.88 22.07 -7.16
CA SER A 84 -10.83 22.46 -8.20
C SER A 84 -10.38 23.73 -8.93
N GLN A 85 -9.87 24.72 -8.20
CA GLN A 85 -9.38 25.96 -8.79
C GLN A 85 -8.06 25.79 -9.56
N GLU A 86 -7.13 24.99 -9.06
CA GLU A 86 -5.80 24.86 -9.67
C GLU A 86 -5.76 23.84 -10.81
N LEU A 87 -6.58 22.78 -10.75
CA LEU A 87 -6.52 21.64 -11.67
C LEU A 87 -7.84 21.32 -12.37
N GLY A 88 -8.97 21.88 -11.92
CA GLY A 88 -10.31 21.51 -12.39
C GLY A 88 -10.59 21.82 -13.86
N ASP A 89 -9.90 22.80 -14.45
CA ASP A 89 -10.03 23.12 -15.87
C ASP A 89 -9.30 22.11 -16.78
N ASN A 90 -8.51 21.18 -16.21
CA ASN A 90 -7.82 20.17 -16.98
C ASN A 90 -8.80 19.03 -17.36
N PRO A 91 -9.05 18.76 -18.66
CA PRO A 91 -10.01 17.75 -19.08
C PRO A 91 -9.59 16.31 -18.71
N ASN A 92 -8.31 16.09 -18.41
CA ASN A 92 -7.77 14.79 -18.01
C ASN A 92 -7.75 14.62 -16.48
N PHE A 93 -8.28 15.57 -15.72
CA PHE A 93 -8.35 15.51 -14.26
C PHE A 93 -9.77 15.21 -13.80
N THR A 94 -9.90 14.38 -12.76
CA THR A 94 -11.15 14.16 -12.05
C THR A 94 -10.88 14.17 -10.56
N LEU A 95 -11.65 14.96 -9.81
CA LEU A 95 -11.56 15.01 -8.35
C LEU A 95 -12.75 14.28 -7.73
N ILE A 96 -12.48 13.33 -6.85
CA ILE A 96 -13.47 12.62 -6.04
C ILE A 96 -13.28 13.04 -4.59
N HIS A 97 -14.31 13.65 -4.02
CA HIS A 97 -14.33 14.02 -2.62
C HIS A 97 -14.91 12.86 -1.79
N ASN A 98 -14.04 11.99 -1.27
CA ASN A 98 -14.44 10.82 -0.48
C ASN A 98 -13.28 10.26 0.34
N ASP A 99 -13.60 9.39 1.30
CA ASP A 99 -12.62 8.55 1.99
C ASP A 99 -12.22 7.39 1.06
N ALA A 100 -10.93 7.30 0.72
CA ALA A 100 -10.40 6.22 -0.13
C ALA A 100 -10.69 4.81 0.42
N LEU A 101 -10.89 4.64 1.74
CA LEU A 101 -11.28 3.36 2.31
C LEU A 101 -12.75 2.98 1.99
N LYS A 102 -13.58 3.95 1.65
CA LYS A 102 -15.01 3.78 1.34
C LYS A 102 -15.33 3.76 -0.15
N VAL A 103 -14.37 4.14 -0.98
CA VAL A 103 -14.47 4.12 -2.43
C VAL A 103 -14.37 2.68 -2.95
N ASP A 104 -15.17 2.35 -3.97
CA ASP A 104 -14.96 1.18 -4.81
C ASP A 104 -14.06 1.59 -5.98
N PHE A 105 -12.83 1.07 -5.99
CA PHE A 105 -11.87 1.40 -7.05
C PHE A 105 -12.28 0.79 -8.40
N ASN A 106 -13.08 -0.28 -8.44
CA ASN A 106 -13.54 -0.86 -9.71
C ASN A 106 -14.45 0.11 -10.48
N GLU A 107 -15.26 0.90 -9.77
CA GLU A 107 -16.10 1.94 -10.41
C GLU A 107 -15.25 3.03 -11.07
N ILE A 108 -14.09 3.35 -10.48
CA ILE A 108 -13.14 4.33 -11.05
C ILE A 108 -12.36 3.72 -12.22
N ILE A 109 -11.93 2.46 -12.07
CA ILE A 109 -11.16 1.73 -13.07
C ILE A 109 -11.99 1.50 -14.33
N GLY A 110 -13.24 1.06 -14.18
CA GLY A 110 -14.09 0.69 -15.32
C GLY A 110 -13.41 -0.34 -16.22
N ASP A 111 -13.37 -0.05 -17.52
CA ASP A 111 -12.76 -0.92 -18.54
C ASP A 111 -11.26 -0.64 -18.80
N GLU A 112 -10.65 0.28 -18.04
CA GLU A 112 -9.24 0.63 -18.24
C GLU A 112 -8.32 -0.57 -17.95
N GLN A 113 -7.44 -0.87 -18.91
CA GLN A 113 -6.53 -2.01 -18.84
C GLN A 113 -5.15 -1.65 -18.24
N SER A 114 -4.83 -0.36 -18.21
CA SER A 114 -3.57 0.15 -17.65
C SER A 114 -3.89 1.12 -16.53
N VAL A 115 -3.94 0.59 -15.30
CA VAL A 115 -4.20 1.39 -14.10
C VAL A 115 -3.02 1.34 -13.16
N LYS A 116 -2.61 2.51 -12.68
CA LYS A 116 -1.58 2.66 -11.66
C LYS A 116 -2.13 3.47 -10.50
N LEU A 117 -1.82 3.04 -9.28
CA LEU A 117 -2.13 3.83 -8.09
C LEU A 117 -0.86 4.55 -7.63
N VAL A 118 -1.00 5.84 -7.32
CA VAL A 118 0.10 6.67 -6.85
C VAL A 118 -0.36 7.43 -5.62
N ALA A 119 0.43 7.52 -4.55
CA ALA A 119 0.02 8.29 -3.39
C ALA A 119 1.15 8.78 -2.50
N ASN A 120 0.93 9.94 -1.88
CA ASN A 120 1.65 10.39 -0.69
C ASN A 120 0.73 10.20 0.52
N LEU A 121 0.60 8.96 1.01
CA LEU A 121 -0.41 8.62 2.00
C LEU A 121 -0.07 9.19 3.38
N PRO A 122 -1.07 9.70 4.12
CA PRO A 122 -0.93 9.90 5.55
C PRO A 122 -0.59 8.59 6.25
N TYR A 123 0.30 8.66 7.25
CA TYR A 123 0.90 7.47 7.85
C TYR A 123 -0.12 6.57 8.57
N TYR A 124 -1.17 7.15 9.16
CA TYR A 124 -2.16 6.39 9.94
C TYR A 124 -3.08 5.52 9.07
N VAL A 125 -3.25 5.87 7.79
CA VAL A 125 -4.19 5.21 6.86
C VAL A 125 -3.49 4.31 5.83
N THR A 126 -2.16 4.36 5.78
CA THR A 126 -1.33 3.62 4.81
C THR A 126 -1.63 2.11 4.81
N THR A 127 -1.50 1.45 5.96
CA THR A 127 -1.71 -0.01 6.04
C THR A 127 -3.14 -0.42 5.69
N PRO A 128 -4.20 0.21 6.24
CA PRO A 128 -5.58 -0.06 5.81
C PRO A 128 -5.81 0.05 4.29
N ILE A 129 -5.26 1.08 3.64
CA ILE A 129 -5.43 1.28 2.18
C ILE A 129 -4.76 0.14 1.41
N ILE A 130 -3.53 -0.23 1.77
CA ILE A 130 -2.80 -1.31 1.09
C ILE A 130 -3.52 -2.64 1.27
N VAL A 131 -4.00 -2.92 2.49
CA VAL A 131 -4.78 -4.13 2.76
C VAL A 131 -6.05 -4.17 1.90
N LYS A 132 -6.78 -3.05 1.81
CA LYS A 132 -7.97 -2.93 0.96
C LYS A 132 -7.62 -3.21 -0.51
N LEU A 133 -6.62 -2.50 -1.04
CA LEU A 133 -6.23 -2.59 -2.45
C LEU A 133 -5.80 -4.01 -2.85
N LEU A 134 -5.04 -4.68 -2.00
CA LEU A 134 -4.52 -6.02 -2.30
C LEU A 134 -5.57 -7.12 -2.11
N LYS A 135 -6.41 -7.04 -1.06
CA LYS A 135 -7.38 -8.10 -0.75
C LYS A 135 -8.66 -8.03 -1.58
N GLU A 136 -9.05 -6.85 -2.06
CA GLU A 136 -10.28 -6.66 -2.87
C GLU A 136 -10.04 -6.88 -4.37
N LYS A 137 -8.85 -7.35 -4.77
CA LYS A 137 -8.50 -7.84 -6.11
C LYS A 137 -8.74 -6.85 -7.26
N TYR A 138 -8.63 -5.55 -7.00
CA TYR A 138 -8.77 -4.49 -8.01
C TYR A 138 -7.81 -4.66 -9.20
N ASN A 139 -8.25 -4.29 -10.40
CA ASN A 139 -7.46 -4.40 -11.63
C ASN A 139 -6.47 -3.22 -11.78
N PHE A 140 -5.32 -3.32 -11.14
CA PHE A 140 -4.22 -2.37 -11.29
C PHE A 140 -2.89 -3.09 -11.50
N LYS A 141 -1.94 -2.41 -12.14
CA LYS A 141 -0.59 -2.93 -12.42
C LYS A 141 0.37 -2.71 -11.26
N SER A 142 0.41 -1.48 -10.74
CA SER A 142 1.36 -1.09 -9.69
C SER A 142 0.76 -0.10 -8.70
N LEU A 143 1.26 -0.15 -7.48
CA LEU A 143 1.01 0.84 -6.42
C LEU A 143 2.34 1.50 -6.04
N THR A 144 2.52 2.79 -6.35
CA THR A 144 3.71 3.56 -5.95
C THR A 144 3.35 4.56 -4.87
N ILE A 145 3.89 4.36 -3.67
CA ILE A 145 3.49 5.11 -2.49
C ILE A 145 4.67 5.65 -1.73
N MET A 146 4.52 6.85 -1.20
CA MET A 146 5.42 7.41 -0.22
C MET A 146 4.87 7.17 1.19
N ILE A 147 5.66 6.51 2.03
CA ILE A 147 5.26 6.06 3.36
C ILE A 147 6.43 6.23 4.35
N GLN A 148 6.19 6.04 5.64
CA GLN A 148 7.28 6.05 6.62
C GLN A 148 8.32 4.95 6.31
N LYS A 149 9.59 5.26 6.54
CA LYS A 149 10.70 4.33 6.33
C LYS A 149 10.47 2.96 7.00
N GLU A 150 10.08 2.94 8.27
CA GLU A 150 9.81 1.68 9.00
C GLU A 150 8.72 0.85 8.32
N VAL A 151 7.67 1.49 7.81
CA VAL A 151 6.56 0.78 7.16
C VAL A 151 7.01 0.19 5.82
N ALA A 152 7.81 0.92 5.03
CA ALA A 152 8.41 0.39 3.82
C ALA A 152 9.38 -0.78 4.09
N GLU A 153 10.24 -0.64 5.10
CA GLU A 153 11.18 -1.69 5.52
C GLU A 153 10.43 -2.96 5.96
N ARG A 154 9.29 -2.82 6.64
CA ARG A 154 8.42 -3.95 6.99
C ARG A 154 7.81 -4.63 5.78
N MET A 155 7.44 -3.90 4.73
CA MET A 155 6.85 -4.51 3.51
C MET A 155 7.86 -5.37 2.75
N ALA A 156 9.12 -4.92 2.72
CA ALA A 156 10.22 -5.59 2.04
C ALA A 156 11.05 -6.51 2.96
N ALA A 157 10.57 -6.79 4.17
CA ALA A 157 11.30 -7.60 5.14
C ALA A 157 11.25 -9.10 4.79
N GLU A 158 12.37 -9.79 5.00
CA GLU A 158 12.52 -11.23 4.77
C GLU A 158 12.40 -12.05 6.07
N PRO A 159 12.10 -13.37 5.99
CA PRO A 159 12.04 -14.25 7.16
C PRO A 159 13.28 -14.13 8.07
N GLY A 160 13.05 -14.13 9.38
CA GLY A 160 14.09 -13.94 10.41
C GLY A 160 14.44 -12.47 10.70
N ASN A 161 13.95 -11.50 9.92
CA ASN A 161 14.10 -10.08 10.22
C ASN A 161 13.13 -9.62 11.33
N LYS A 162 13.56 -8.69 12.20
CA LYS A 162 12.72 -8.07 13.24
C LYS A 162 11.50 -7.31 12.67
N ASP A 163 11.57 -6.86 11.42
CA ASP A 163 10.51 -6.10 10.75
C ASP A 163 9.57 -7.01 9.94
N TYR A 164 9.94 -8.29 9.78
CA TYR A 164 9.12 -9.31 9.13
C TYR A 164 7.83 -9.58 9.89
N GLY A 165 6.72 -9.64 9.17
CA GLY A 165 5.39 -9.67 9.75
C GLY A 165 4.28 -10.03 8.77
N ALA A 166 3.05 -9.97 9.28
CA ALA A 166 1.84 -10.19 8.47
C ALA A 166 1.73 -9.20 7.28
N LEU A 167 2.25 -7.97 7.43
CA LEU A 167 2.26 -7.00 6.34
C LEU A 167 3.26 -7.38 5.24
N SER A 168 4.45 -7.88 5.60
CA SER A 168 5.46 -8.37 4.66
C SER A 168 4.85 -9.48 3.80
N LEU A 169 4.28 -10.49 4.45
CA LEU A 169 3.63 -11.62 3.78
C LEU A 169 2.45 -11.20 2.92
N LEU A 170 1.60 -10.27 3.39
CA LEU A 170 0.48 -9.78 2.60
C LEU A 170 0.95 -9.09 1.31
N VAL A 171 1.97 -8.23 1.42
CA VAL A 171 2.51 -7.51 0.25
C VAL A 171 3.22 -8.49 -0.68
N GLN A 172 4.13 -9.32 -0.16
CA GLN A 172 4.91 -10.28 -0.94
C GLN A 172 4.06 -11.37 -1.62
N TYR A 173 2.91 -11.70 -1.03
CA TYR A 173 1.93 -12.61 -1.62
C TYR A 173 1.35 -12.07 -2.93
N TYR A 174 1.06 -10.77 -2.99
CA TYR A 174 0.42 -10.15 -4.17
C TYR A 174 1.37 -9.35 -5.05
N CYS A 175 2.55 -8.96 -4.56
CA CYS A 175 3.41 -7.98 -5.21
C CYS A 175 4.90 -8.31 -5.10
N ASP A 176 5.67 -7.86 -6.09
CA ASP A 176 7.10 -7.54 -5.93
C ASP A 176 7.25 -6.15 -5.30
N THR A 177 8.33 -5.94 -4.54
CA THR A 177 8.61 -4.66 -3.87
C THR A 177 9.90 -4.04 -4.38
N GLU A 178 9.89 -2.74 -4.65
CA GLU A 178 11.05 -1.98 -5.10
C GLU A 178 11.15 -0.64 -4.36
N ILE A 179 12.32 -0.35 -3.78
CA ILE A 179 12.59 0.97 -3.18
C ILE A 179 12.98 1.93 -4.29
N VAL A 180 12.10 2.90 -4.57
CA VAL A 180 12.34 3.94 -5.58
C VAL A 180 13.27 5.02 -5.02
N ARG A 181 12.96 5.54 -3.83
CA ARG A 181 13.70 6.68 -3.25
C ARG A 181 13.57 6.76 -1.73
N LYS A 182 14.64 7.18 -1.06
CA LYS A 182 14.59 7.67 0.34
C LYS A 182 14.34 9.17 0.35
N VAL A 183 13.42 9.64 1.20
CA VAL A 183 12.98 11.03 1.26
C VAL A 183 13.16 11.57 2.69
N PRO A 184 14.07 12.53 2.91
CA PRO A 184 14.31 13.08 4.24
C PRO A 184 13.18 14.04 4.68
N PRO A 185 12.97 14.25 5.99
CA PRO A 185 11.95 15.15 6.52
C PRO A 185 12.00 16.58 6.00
N ALA A 186 13.18 17.04 5.57
CA ALA A 186 13.38 18.39 5.05
C ALA A 186 12.61 18.66 3.75
N CYS A 187 12.18 17.62 3.02
CA CYS A 187 11.40 17.73 1.80
C CYS A 187 9.91 18.05 2.04
N PHE A 188 9.48 18.24 3.29
CA PHE A 188 8.06 18.41 3.66
C PHE A 188 7.77 19.68 4.44
N ILE A 189 6.51 20.13 4.36
CA ILE A 189 5.89 21.11 5.25
C ILE A 189 4.50 20.62 5.72
N PRO A 190 4.23 20.57 7.04
CA PRO A 190 5.23 20.53 8.12
C PRO A 190 6.19 19.32 7.96
N ARG A 191 7.32 19.37 8.66
CA ARG A 191 8.30 18.27 8.61
C ARG A 191 7.83 17.08 9.43
N PRO A 192 7.85 15.84 8.90
CA PRO A 192 7.61 14.65 9.69
C PRO A 192 8.76 14.39 10.67
N LYS A 193 8.53 13.53 11.66
CA LYS A 193 9.55 13.17 12.67
C LYS A 193 10.53 12.08 12.21
N VAL A 194 10.21 11.40 11.10
CA VAL A 194 10.93 10.24 10.61
C VAL A 194 11.12 10.36 9.10
N ASP A 195 12.12 9.66 8.57
CA ASP A 195 12.32 9.54 7.13
C ASP A 195 11.14 8.86 6.45
N SER A 196 10.94 9.19 5.18
CA SER A 196 9.99 8.52 4.29
C SER A 196 10.72 7.73 3.21
N ILE A 197 10.04 6.75 2.63
CA ILE A 197 10.50 5.98 1.48
C ILE A 197 9.37 5.99 0.44
N VAL A 198 9.74 6.23 -0.81
CA VAL A 198 8.91 5.91 -1.97
C VAL A 198 9.19 4.46 -2.33
N ILE A 199 8.16 3.62 -2.25
CA ILE A 199 8.20 2.20 -2.59
C ILE A 199 7.18 1.94 -3.71
N ARG A 200 7.59 1.14 -4.70
CA ARG A 200 6.70 0.60 -5.73
C ARG A 200 6.38 -0.85 -5.40
N LEU A 201 5.10 -1.17 -5.44
CA LEU A 201 4.58 -2.53 -5.36
C LEU A 201 4.05 -2.91 -6.74
N GLU A 202 4.76 -3.79 -7.42
CA GLU A 202 4.33 -4.32 -8.73
C GLU A 202 3.42 -5.52 -8.47
N LYS A 203 2.16 -5.45 -8.92
CA LYS A 203 1.19 -6.52 -8.69
C LYS A 203 1.54 -7.71 -9.59
N LEU A 204 1.58 -8.90 -8.99
CA LEU A 204 1.80 -10.15 -9.71
C LEU A 204 0.54 -10.56 -10.48
N ASP A 205 0.72 -11.19 -11.64
CA ASP A 205 -0.37 -11.80 -12.42
C ASP A 205 -1.10 -12.90 -11.63
N LYS A 206 -0.34 -13.62 -10.79
CA LYS A 206 -0.83 -14.62 -9.84
C LYS A 206 -0.14 -14.43 -8.50
N PRO A 207 -0.79 -14.78 -7.39
CA PRO A 207 -0.12 -14.75 -6.10
C PRO A 207 1.17 -15.56 -6.08
N ARG A 208 2.13 -15.15 -5.25
CA ARG A 208 3.45 -15.78 -5.12
C ARG A 208 3.38 -17.28 -4.87
N VAL A 209 2.35 -17.69 -4.12
CA VAL A 209 2.02 -19.08 -3.80
C VAL A 209 0.53 -19.28 -3.97
N GLU A 210 0.13 -20.41 -4.56
CA GLU A 210 -1.29 -20.80 -4.66
C GLU A 210 -1.66 -21.61 -3.41
N VAL A 211 -2.79 -21.28 -2.79
CA VAL A 211 -3.31 -21.97 -1.58
C VAL A 211 -4.75 -22.40 -1.81
N GLN A 212 -5.16 -23.51 -1.21
CA GLN A 212 -6.52 -24.03 -1.32
C GLN A 212 -7.55 -23.13 -0.62
N ASN A 213 -7.14 -22.42 0.43
CA ASN A 213 -8.01 -21.50 1.16
C ASN A 213 -7.25 -20.24 1.60
N GLU A 214 -7.39 -19.17 0.80
CA GLU A 214 -6.75 -17.87 1.02
C GLU A 214 -7.12 -17.25 2.37
N LYS A 215 -8.37 -17.42 2.82
CA LYS A 215 -8.80 -16.91 4.13
C LYS A 215 -8.06 -17.60 5.27
N LEU A 216 -7.99 -18.92 5.25
CA LEU A 216 -7.29 -19.71 6.27
C LEU A 216 -5.79 -19.37 6.30
N PHE A 217 -5.17 -19.27 5.13
CA PHE A 217 -3.76 -18.89 5.00
C PHE A 217 -3.46 -17.55 5.70
N PHE A 218 -4.24 -16.51 5.41
CA PHE A 218 -4.06 -15.21 6.08
C PHE A 218 -4.45 -15.21 7.56
N ASP A 219 -5.42 -16.03 7.98
CA ASP A 219 -5.77 -16.20 9.38
C ASP A 219 -4.61 -16.85 10.17
N ILE A 220 -3.96 -17.87 9.61
CA ILE A 220 -2.75 -18.50 10.18
C ILE A 220 -1.63 -17.47 10.34
N ILE A 221 -1.33 -16.72 9.28
CA ILE A 221 -0.31 -15.67 9.31
C ILE A 221 -0.61 -14.65 10.41
N ARG A 222 -1.83 -14.10 10.40
CA ARG A 222 -2.27 -13.10 11.38
C ARG A 222 -2.11 -13.62 12.81
N ASN A 223 -2.58 -14.84 13.09
CA ASN A 223 -2.50 -15.42 14.43
C ASN A 223 -1.05 -15.66 14.86
N SER A 224 -0.19 -16.08 13.93
CA SER A 224 1.25 -16.30 14.17
C SER A 224 1.96 -15.02 14.61
N PHE A 225 1.65 -13.87 13.98
CA PHE A 225 2.27 -12.59 14.33
C PHE A 225 1.60 -11.87 15.52
N ASN A 226 0.33 -12.16 15.83
CA ASN A 226 -0.32 -11.69 17.06
C ASN A 226 0.38 -12.22 18.32
N MET A 227 1.02 -13.39 18.24
CA MET A 227 1.76 -14.02 19.33
C MET A 227 3.26 -14.13 19.02
N ARG A 228 3.87 -13.06 18.49
CA ARG A 228 5.25 -13.04 17.94
C ARG A 228 6.33 -13.73 18.80
N ARG A 229 6.24 -13.63 20.13
CA ARG A 229 7.21 -14.24 21.07
C ARG A 229 6.94 -15.71 21.40
N LYS A 230 5.87 -16.30 20.85
CA LYS A 230 5.46 -17.69 21.07
C LYS A 230 5.75 -18.54 19.83
N THR A 231 5.78 -19.85 20.02
CA THR A 231 5.92 -20.81 18.92
C THR A 231 4.71 -20.75 17.99
N LEU A 232 4.90 -21.14 16.73
CA LEU A 232 3.89 -21.19 15.68
C LEU A 232 2.67 -22.01 16.13
N TRP A 233 2.92 -23.12 16.83
CA TRP A 233 1.87 -23.93 17.46
C TRP A 233 0.85 -23.09 18.25
N ASN A 234 1.29 -22.09 19.01
CA ASN A 234 0.37 -21.27 19.79
C ASN A 234 -0.51 -20.37 18.94
N GLY A 235 -0.06 -19.98 17.74
CA GLY A 235 -0.85 -19.22 16.78
C GLY A 235 -1.93 -20.06 16.10
N VAL A 236 -1.73 -21.37 15.94
CA VAL A 236 -2.63 -22.22 15.13
C VAL A 236 -3.39 -23.29 15.91
N LYS A 237 -3.03 -23.59 17.15
CA LYS A 237 -3.68 -24.65 17.96
C LYS A 237 -5.19 -24.50 18.17
N ASN A 238 -5.72 -23.28 18.01
CA ASN A 238 -7.14 -22.98 18.20
C ASN A 238 -7.91 -22.88 16.85
N ILE A 239 -7.33 -23.36 15.75
CA ILE A 239 -7.91 -23.20 14.41
C ILE A 239 -9.06 -24.17 14.10
N GLY A 240 -9.41 -25.04 15.06
CA GLY A 240 -10.56 -25.94 14.96
C GLY A 240 -10.22 -27.40 14.61
N LEU A 241 -8.95 -27.79 14.68
CA LEU A 241 -8.50 -29.18 14.55
C LEU A 241 -8.20 -29.81 15.92
N SER A 242 -8.26 -31.14 16.01
CA SER A 242 -7.68 -31.85 17.15
C SER A 242 -6.17 -31.70 17.16
N LYS A 243 -5.56 -31.93 18.32
CA LYS A 243 -4.10 -31.81 18.49
C LYS A 243 -3.36 -32.73 17.51
N GLU A 244 -3.81 -33.97 17.39
CA GLU A 244 -3.19 -35.02 16.57
C GLU A 244 -3.22 -34.64 15.07
N LYS A 245 -4.38 -34.22 14.56
CA LYS A 245 -4.53 -33.76 13.18
C LYS A 245 -3.65 -32.55 12.87
N LEU A 246 -3.48 -31.66 13.86
CA LEU A 246 -2.62 -30.50 13.68
C LEU A 246 -1.14 -30.90 13.68
N GLU A 247 -0.70 -31.80 14.56
CA GLU A 247 0.67 -32.34 14.53
C GLU A 247 0.98 -33.01 13.17
N GLU A 248 0.07 -33.84 12.65
CA GLU A 248 0.21 -34.41 11.30
C GLU A 248 0.33 -33.36 10.19
N ALA A 249 -0.37 -32.23 10.31
CA ALA A 249 -0.28 -31.14 9.34
C ALA A 249 1.07 -30.42 9.39
N PHE A 250 1.67 -30.27 10.59
CA PHE A 250 3.02 -29.72 10.73
C PHE A 250 4.07 -30.69 10.16
N ASP A 251 3.91 -31.99 10.40
CA ASP A 251 4.80 -33.02 9.86
C ASP A 251 4.73 -33.07 8.32
N GLU A 252 3.52 -33.03 7.74
CA GLU A 252 3.32 -32.98 6.28
C GLU A 252 3.94 -31.70 5.66
N ALA A 253 3.79 -30.56 6.32
CA ALA A 253 4.40 -29.31 5.89
C ALA A 253 5.91 -29.25 6.14
N ASN A 254 6.49 -30.25 6.80
CA ASN A 254 7.90 -30.30 7.22
C ASN A 254 8.33 -29.10 8.09
N ILE A 255 7.49 -28.74 9.07
CA ILE A 255 7.71 -27.59 9.96
C ILE A 255 7.81 -28.05 11.41
N ASP A 256 8.91 -27.71 12.08
CA ASP A 256 9.03 -27.91 13.53
C ASP A 256 8.03 -27.02 14.29
N ILE A 257 7.14 -27.64 15.08
CA ILE A 257 6.14 -27.00 15.95
C ILE A 257 6.72 -25.94 16.90
N LYS A 258 8.03 -26.02 17.20
CA LYS A 258 8.76 -25.09 18.09
C LYS A 258 9.25 -23.85 17.37
N ARG A 259 9.24 -23.81 16.03
CA ARG A 259 9.58 -22.59 15.27
C ARG A 259 8.62 -21.47 15.60
N ARG A 260 9.05 -20.23 15.37
CA ARG A 260 8.20 -19.03 15.47
C ARG A 260 7.75 -18.62 14.08
N GLY A 261 6.57 -18.01 13.98
CA GLY A 261 6.02 -17.54 12.70
C GLY A 261 6.96 -16.59 11.95
N GLU A 262 7.74 -15.77 12.66
CA GLU A 262 8.70 -14.84 12.04
C GLU A 262 9.88 -15.53 11.33
N THR A 263 10.05 -16.85 11.51
CA THR A 263 11.10 -17.63 10.83
C THR A 263 10.59 -18.33 9.58
N LEU A 264 9.28 -18.29 9.30
CA LEU A 264 8.67 -19.03 8.19
C LEU A 264 8.68 -18.20 6.90
N SER A 265 9.01 -18.85 5.79
CA SER A 265 8.79 -18.30 4.45
C SER A 265 7.30 -18.33 4.06
N ILE A 266 6.95 -17.64 2.99
CA ILE A 266 5.59 -17.61 2.46
C ILE A 266 5.15 -18.99 1.95
N GLU A 267 6.09 -19.76 1.37
CA GLU A 267 5.89 -21.13 0.91
C GLU A 267 5.64 -22.08 2.08
N GLU A 268 6.38 -21.94 3.18
CA GLU A 268 6.16 -22.73 4.40
C GLU A 268 4.78 -22.44 5.02
N PHE A 269 4.37 -21.17 5.05
CA PHE A 269 3.01 -20.81 5.47
C PHE A 269 1.94 -21.42 4.55
N ALA A 270 2.18 -21.45 3.25
CA ALA A 270 1.25 -22.02 2.27
C ALA A 270 1.10 -23.54 2.45
N ALA A 271 2.22 -24.25 2.56
CA ALA A 271 2.24 -25.69 2.82
C ALA A 271 1.48 -26.04 4.11
N LEU A 272 1.70 -25.29 5.19
CA LEU A 272 0.99 -25.49 6.45
C LEU A 272 -0.51 -25.21 6.32
N ALA A 273 -0.89 -24.14 5.61
CA ALA A 273 -2.28 -23.78 5.42
C ALA A 273 -3.05 -24.86 4.65
N ASP A 274 -2.45 -25.41 3.58
CA ASP A 274 -3.07 -26.46 2.78
C ASP A 274 -3.14 -27.80 3.53
N ALA A 275 -2.10 -28.16 4.29
CA ALA A 275 -2.10 -29.35 5.14
C ALA A 275 -3.14 -29.27 6.26
N ILE A 276 -3.37 -28.09 6.83
CA ILE A 276 -4.45 -27.84 7.80
C ILE A 276 -5.81 -27.94 7.10
N TYR A 277 -5.97 -27.29 5.94
CA TYR A 277 -7.24 -27.23 5.23
C TYR A 277 -7.73 -28.60 4.77
N SER A 278 -6.83 -29.47 4.28
CA SER A 278 -7.18 -30.83 3.84
C SER A 278 -7.80 -31.69 4.94
N ARG A 279 -7.49 -31.39 6.22
CA ARG A 279 -7.97 -32.13 7.41
C ARG A 279 -9.20 -31.53 8.08
N MET A 280 -9.60 -30.32 7.66
CA MET A 280 -10.85 -29.67 8.06
C MET A 280 -12.06 -30.17 7.25
N LYS A 281 -11.81 -30.71 6.06
CA LYS A 281 -12.80 -31.43 5.25
C LYS A 281 -13.17 -32.75 5.92
#